data_AF-A0A935HLQ3-F1
#
_entry.id   AF-A0A935HLQ3-F1
#
_cell.length_a   1.000
_cell.length_b   1.000
_cell.length_c   1.000
_cell.angle_alpha   90.00
_cell.angle_beta   90.00
_cell.angle_gamma   90.00
#
_symmetry.space_group_name_H-M   'P 1'
#
loop_
_entity.id
_entity.type
_entity.pdbx_description
1 polymer ?
#
loop_
_entity_poly.entity_id
_entity_poly.type
_entity_poly.pdbx_seq_one_letter_code
_entity_poly.pdbx_strand_id
1 'polypeptide(L)'
;MIDYYKILEIDPSATMDEIKRAYRRQALLFHPDKTQDDYEMKARFSLVKEAYETLTIRTLKEKYLNERWLLKANNKAFTNKIQTPSDVLKSMLAFHQKSVFVNEFSMDKSTFKEELLSVLSDENISILNSFDEQAINDEIIMLCLQNISKLCFKDQHWFLEYLNRINLKNTKLLDHFLNELKYQSRWEN
;
A
#
# COMPACT_ATOMS: atom_id res chain seq x y z
N MET A 1 -6.33 -5.01 -11.59
CA MET A 1 -5.29 -5.67 -12.41
C MET A 1 -4.44 -4.61 -13.08
N ILE A 2 -3.16 -4.57 -12.71
CA ILE A 2 -2.16 -3.64 -13.25
C ILE A 2 -1.83 -3.99 -14.71
N ASP A 3 -1.57 -2.98 -15.54
CA ASP A 3 -1.06 -3.19 -16.90
C ASP A 3 0.48 -3.15 -16.91
N TYR A 4 1.12 -4.32 -16.75
CA TYR A 4 2.59 -4.45 -16.73
C TYR A 4 3.28 -3.95 -18.00
N TYR A 5 2.61 -3.98 -19.16
CA TYR A 5 3.18 -3.40 -20.39
C TYR A 5 3.25 -1.88 -20.31
N LYS A 6 2.26 -1.24 -19.68
CA LYS A 6 2.30 0.21 -19.41
C LYS A 6 3.34 0.57 -18.35
N ILE A 7 3.51 -0.25 -17.32
CA ILE A 7 4.55 -0.02 -16.28
C ILE A 7 5.96 -0.04 -16.89
N LEU A 8 6.23 -0.97 -17.79
CA LEU A 8 7.51 -1.02 -18.52
C LEU A 8 7.59 -0.03 -19.68
N GLU A 9 6.50 0.68 -19.98
CA GLU A 9 6.36 1.62 -21.11
C GLU A 9 6.69 0.96 -22.46
N ILE A 10 6.10 -0.21 -22.70
CA ILE A 10 6.29 -1.01 -23.92
C ILE A 10 4.94 -1.45 -24.51
N ASP A 11 4.98 -1.83 -25.78
CA ASP A 11 3.80 -2.33 -26.48
C ASP A 11 3.44 -3.77 -26.01
N PRO A 12 2.15 -4.16 -25.96
CA PRO A 12 1.72 -5.53 -25.71
C PRO A 12 2.33 -6.59 -26.64
N SER A 13 2.77 -6.20 -27.84
CA SER A 13 3.47 -7.05 -28.81
C SER A 13 4.99 -7.14 -28.58
N ALA A 14 5.50 -6.48 -27.54
CA ALA A 14 6.93 -6.42 -27.26
C ALA A 14 7.56 -7.81 -27.07
N THR A 15 8.73 -7.96 -27.68
CA THR A 15 9.58 -9.15 -27.58
C THR A 15 10.24 -9.27 -26.21
N MET A 16 10.74 -10.48 -25.90
CA MET A 16 11.47 -10.72 -24.65
C MET A 16 12.68 -9.78 -24.48
N ASP A 17 13.37 -9.46 -25.58
CA ASP A 17 14.52 -8.56 -25.55
C ASP A 17 14.13 -7.10 -25.31
N GLU A 18 12.96 -6.67 -25.78
CA GLU A 18 12.38 -5.36 -25.46
C GLU A 18 11.97 -5.26 -23.99
N ILE A 19 11.33 -6.30 -23.46
CA ILE A 19 10.98 -6.38 -22.02
C ILE A 19 12.24 -6.26 -21.16
N LYS A 20 13.31 -7.00 -21.48
CA LYS A 20 14.60 -6.93 -20.76
C LYS A 20 15.28 -5.57 -20.88
N ARG A 21 15.19 -4.91 -22.03
CA ARG A 21 15.75 -3.56 -22.24
C ARG A 21 14.98 -2.51 -21.46
N ALA A 22 13.65 -2.58 -21.50
CA ALA A 22 12.76 -1.69 -20.77
C ALA A 22 12.96 -1.80 -19.25
N TYR A 23 13.03 -3.04 -18.72
CA TYR A 23 13.34 -3.27 -17.31
C TYR A 23 14.66 -2.63 -16.90
N ARG A 24 15.76 -2.86 -17.65
CA ARG A 24 17.07 -2.26 -17.35
C ARG A 24 17.01 -0.72 -17.33
N ARG A 25 16.31 -0.11 -18.29
CA ARG A 25 16.13 1.34 -18.35
C ARG A 25 15.37 1.87 -17.12
N GLN A 26 14.23 1.27 -16.80
CA GLN A 26 13.40 1.70 -15.67
C GLN A 26 14.08 1.42 -14.32
N ALA A 27 14.77 0.29 -14.17
CA ALA A 27 15.53 -0.05 -12.97
C ALA A 27 16.68 0.92 -12.70
N LEU A 28 17.31 1.49 -13.74
CA LEU A 28 18.34 2.54 -13.59
C LEU A 28 17.77 3.90 -13.21
N LEU A 29 16.54 4.21 -13.63
CA LEU A 29 15.83 5.44 -13.29
C LEU A 29 15.35 5.43 -11.83
N PHE A 30 14.80 4.30 -11.39
CA PHE A 30 14.22 4.13 -10.06
C PHE A 30 15.14 3.39 -9.09
N HIS A 31 16.45 3.31 -9.38
CA HIS A 31 17.38 2.57 -8.54
C HIS A 31 17.45 3.19 -7.12
N PRO A 32 17.36 2.40 -6.04
CA PRO A 32 17.30 2.90 -4.66
C PRO A 32 18.50 3.77 -4.26
N ASP A 33 19.65 3.58 -4.91
CA ASP A 33 20.86 4.38 -4.72
C ASP A 33 20.74 5.82 -5.23
N LYS A 34 19.90 6.06 -6.26
CA LYS A 34 19.68 7.40 -6.84
C LYS A 34 18.47 8.12 -6.26
N THR A 35 17.60 7.38 -5.59
CA THR A 35 16.30 7.86 -5.10
C THR A 35 16.21 7.74 -3.59
N GLN A 36 17.35 7.90 -2.90
CA GLN A 36 17.37 8.07 -1.44
C GLN A 36 16.38 9.19 -1.10
N ASP A 37 15.39 8.85 -0.27
CA ASP A 37 14.27 9.68 0.18
C ASP A 37 13.07 9.92 -0.76
N ASP A 38 13.03 9.33 -1.97
CA ASP A 38 11.83 9.39 -2.83
C ASP A 38 11.03 8.07 -2.81
N TYR A 39 9.93 8.11 -2.07
CA TYR A 39 9.01 6.98 -1.87
C TYR A 39 8.24 6.60 -3.14
N GLU A 40 7.94 7.56 -4.01
CA GLU A 40 7.24 7.29 -5.28
C GLU A 40 8.15 6.54 -6.26
N MET A 41 9.44 6.85 -6.24
CA MET A 41 10.43 6.16 -7.07
C MET A 41 10.67 4.73 -6.60
N LYS A 42 10.73 4.49 -5.27
CA LYS A 42 10.84 3.14 -4.70
C LYS A 42 9.63 2.26 -5.07
N ALA A 43 8.42 2.82 -4.98
CA ALA A 43 7.18 2.16 -5.40
C ALA A 43 7.22 1.74 -6.88
N ARG A 44 7.66 2.67 -7.74
CA ARG A 44 7.82 2.39 -9.18
C ARG A 44 8.86 1.31 -9.45
N PHE A 45 9.96 1.27 -8.70
CA PHE A 45 10.96 0.21 -8.85
C PHE A 45 10.39 -1.18 -8.58
N SER A 46 9.61 -1.33 -7.51
CA SER A 46 8.96 -2.60 -7.14
C SER A 46 7.98 -3.06 -8.24
N LEU A 47 7.16 -2.15 -8.77
CA LEU A 47 6.25 -2.42 -9.91
C LEU A 47 6.99 -2.82 -11.18
N VAL A 48 8.10 -2.15 -11.49
CA VAL A 48 8.94 -2.45 -12.66
C VAL A 48 9.54 -3.85 -12.56
N LYS A 49 9.93 -4.26 -11.35
CA LYS A 49 10.44 -5.61 -11.08
C LYS A 49 9.36 -6.67 -11.23
N GLU A 50 8.19 -6.46 -10.63
CA GLU A 50 7.05 -7.38 -10.72
C GLU A 50 6.56 -7.55 -12.17
N ALA A 51 6.49 -6.44 -12.92
CA ALA A 51 6.15 -6.44 -14.33
C ALA A 51 7.14 -7.28 -15.15
N TYR A 52 8.44 -7.14 -14.88
CA TYR A 52 9.47 -7.92 -15.53
C TYR A 52 9.36 -9.42 -15.21
N GLU A 53 9.22 -9.80 -13.94
CA GLU A 53 9.09 -11.20 -13.50
C GLU A 53 7.86 -11.85 -14.13
N THR A 54 6.71 -11.17 -14.10
CA THR A 54 5.46 -11.69 -14.65
C THR A 54 5.53 -11.88 -16.17
N LEU A 55 6.12 -10.92 -16.89
CA LEU A 55 6.19 -10.98 -18.36
C LEU A 55 7.31 -11.89 -18.89
N THR A 56 8.25 -12.29 -18.04
CA THR A 56 9.37 -13.18 -18.41
C THR A 56 9.10 -14.64 -18.08
N ILE A 57 8.41 -14.93 -16.97
CA ILE A 57 8.07 -16.28 -16.56
C ILE A 57 6.84 -16.75 -17.34
N ARG A 58 6.98 -17.83 -18.12
CA ARG A 58 5.92 -18.34 -19.01
C ARG A 58 4.58 -18.56 -18.31
N THR A 59 4.59 -19.24 -17.16
CA THR A 59 3.36 -19.57 -16.41
C THR A 59 2.66 -18.34 -15.86
N LEU A 60 3.42 -17.36 -15.36
CA LEU A 60 2.88 -16.08 -14.87
C LEU A 60 2.35 -15.23 -16.04
N LYS A 61 3.09 -15.19 -17.15
CA LYS A 61 2.68 -14.49 -18.36
C LYS A 61 1.37 -15.06 -18.92
N GLU A 62 1.22 -16.38 -18.97
CA GLU A 62 0.00 -17.04 -19.43
C GLU A 62 -1.21 -16.67 -18.54
N LYS A 63 -1.06 -16.73 -17.22
CA LYS A 63 -2.11 -16.29 -16.27
C LYS A 63 -2.47 -14.81 -16.48
N TYR A 64 -1.47 -13.95 -16.55
CA TYR A 64 -1.63 -12.53 -16.80
C TYR A 64 -2.37 -12.26 -18.12
N LEU A 65 -2.02 -12.94 -19.21
CA LEU A 65 -2.67 -12.75 -20.50
C LEU A 65 -4.14 -13.20 -20.47
N ASN A 66 -4.46 -14.30 -19.78
CA ASN A 66 -5.83 -14.77 -19.61
C ASN A 66 -6.68 -13.75 -18.83
N GLU A 67 -6.18 -13.24 -17.71
CA GLU A 67 -6.85 -12.19 -16.93
C GLU A 67 -7.01 -10.90 -17.74
N ARG A 68 -5.97 -10.51 -18.48
CA ARG A 68 -5.99 -9.34 -19.37
C ARG A 68 -7.06 -9.46 -20.44
N TRP A 69 -7.23 -10.65 -21.02
CA TRP A 69 -8.25 -10.93 -22.01
C TRP A 69 -9.66 -10.85 -21.41
N LEU A 70 -9.87 -11.44 -20.24
CA LEU A 70 -11.17 -11.38 -19.53
C LEU A 70 -11.60 -9.94 -19.20
N LEU A 71 -10.65 -9.06 -18.85
CA LEU A 71 -10.97 -7.66 -18.58
C LEU A 71 -11.38 -6.89 -19.84
N LYS A 72 -10.66 -7.11 -20.95
CA LYS A 72 -11.03 -6.52 -22.25
C LYS A 72 -12.40 -7.00 -22.72
N ALA A 73 -12.69 -8.29 -22.57
CA ALA A 73 -13.98 -8.87 -22.95
C ALA A 73 -15.16 -8.28 -22.16
N ASN A 74 -14.93 -7.90 -20.90
CA ASN A 74 -15.95 -7.33 -20.01
C ASN A 74 -16.03 -5.79 -20.04
N ASN A 75 -15.37 -5.11 -20.99
CA ASN A 75 -15.26 -3.65 -21.05
C ASN A 75 -14.82 -2.99 -19.73
N LYS A 76 -14.09 -3.72 -18.87
CA LYS A 76 -13.52 -3.17 -17.64
C LYS A 76 -12.20 -2.49 -17.99
N ALA A 77 -12.08 -1.20 -17.68
CA ALA A 77 -10.83 -0.48 -17.83
C ALA A 77 -9.74 -1.10 -16.94
N PHE A 78 -8.49 -1.13 -17.44
CA PHE A 78 -7.33 -1.35 -16.59
C PHE A 78 -7.31 -0.23 -15.56
N THR A 79 -7.67 -0.56 -14.33
CA THR A 79 -7.62 0.41 -13.23
C THR A 79 -6.17 0.59 -12.83
N ASN A 80 -5.67 1.82 -12.81
CA ASN A 80 -4.57 2.23 -11.93
C ASN A 80 -5.01 2.19 -10.45
N LYS A 81 -5.80 1.19 -10.06
CA LYS A 81 -6.13 0.94 -8.66
C LYS A 81 -4.92 0.25 -8.06
N ILE A 82 -4.10 1.06 -7.41
CA ILE A 82 -3.47 0.83 -6.10
C ILE A 82 -3.44 -0.67 -5.74
N GLN A 83 -2.30 -1.31 -5.99
CA GLN A 83 -2.08 -2.74 -5.70
C GLN A 83 -0.73 -2.98 -5.01
N THR A 84 0.00 -1.93 -4.63
CA THR A 84 1.27 -2.03 -3.90
C THR A 84 1.17 -1.46 -2.48
N PRO A 85 2.03 -1.90 -1.53
CA PRO A 85 2.11 -1.30 -0.20
C PRO A 85 2.33 0.21 -0.24
N SER A 86 3.08 0.68 -1.25
CA SER A 86 3.32 2.10 -1.47
C SER A 86 2.08 2.88 -1.90
N ASP A 87 1.18 2.28 -2.67
CA ASP A 87 -0.07 2.93 -3.04
C ASP A 87 -1.04 2.99 -1.85
N VAL A 88 -1.01 1.97 -0.97
CA VAL A 88 -1.71 1.99 0.33
C VAL A 88 -1.14 3.10 1.21
N LEU A 89 0.19 3.25 1.26
CA LEU A 89 0.85 4.35 1.95
C LEU A 89 0.45 5.71 1.39
N LYS A 90 0.43 5.90 0.05
CA LYS A 90 -0.05 7.16 -0.56
C LYS A 90 -1.50 7.47 -0.20
N SER A 91 -2.36 6.45 -0.17
CA SER A 91 -3.75 6.61 0.26
C SER A 91 -3.85 7.01 1.74
N MET A 92 -3.03 6.41 2.59
CA MET A 92 -2.93 6.76 4.02
C MET A 92 -2.37 8.17 4.25
N LEU A 93 -1.37 8.58 3.47
CA LEU A 93 -0.81 9.93 3.50
C LEU A 93 -1.83 10.98 3.04
N ALA A 94 -2.56 10.71 1.96
CA ALA A 94 -3.63 11.59 1.49
C ALA A 94 -4.76 11.72 2.54
N PHE A 95 -5.12 10.59 3.18
CA PHE A 95 -6.06 10.58 4.28
C PHE A 95 -5.54 11.39 5.49
N HIS A 96 -4.28 11.21 5.88
CA HIS A 96 -3.67 11.95 6.98
C HIS A 96 -3.61 13.45 6.70
N GLN A 97 -3.19 13.87 5.50
CA GLN A 97 -3.20 15.28 5.13
C GLN A 97 -4.60 15.86 5.22
N LYS A 98 -5.62 15.16 4.69
CA LYS A 98 -7.02 15.54 4.85
C LYS A 98 -7.43 15.64 6.32
N SER A 99 -6.99 14.69 7.17
CA SER A 99 -7.31 14.68 8.60
C SER A 99 -6.68 15.83 9.39
N VAL A 100 -5.55 16.37 8.93
CA VAL A 100 -4.88 17.52 9.55
C VAL A 100 -5.65 18.82 9.29
N PHE A 101 -6.30 18.96 8.13
CA PHE A 101 -7.08 20.15 7.80
C PHE A 101 -8.52 20.15 8.33
N VAL A 102 -9.03 19.00 8.76
CA VAL A 102 -10.36 18.90 9.38
C VAL A 102 -10.27 19.25 10.86
N ASN A 103 -11.04 20.25 11.27
CA ASN A 103 -11.08 20.71 12.65
C ASN A 103 -11.59 19.59 13.57
N GLU A 104 -10.81 19.22 14.59
CA GLU A 104 -11.02 18.07 15.49
C GLU A 104 -12.40 18.07 16.16
N PHE A 105 -12.95 19.26 16.43
CA PHE A 105 -14.25 19.46 17.06
C PHE A 105 -15.45 19.38 16.10
N SER A 106 -15.23 19.45 14.78
CA SER A 106 -16.28 19.37 13.74
C SER A 106 -16.21 18.05 12.95
N MET A 107 -15.24 17.19 13.27
CA MET A 107 -15.02 15.93 12.57
C MET A 107 -16.06 14.89 12.97
N ASP A 108 -16.78 14.33 12.00
CA ASP A 108 -17.59 13.14 12.23
C ASP A 108 -16.66 11.93 12.42
N LYS A 109 -16.57 11.47 13.67
CA LYS A 109 -15.73 10.32 14.06
C LYS A 109 -16.16 9.03 13.36
N SER A 110 -17.44 8.91 12.99
CA SER A 110 -17.98 7.73 12.30
C SER A 110 -17.48 7.69 10.86
N THR A 111 -17.61 8.80 10.14
CA THR A 111 -17.10 8.92 8.76
C THR A 111 -15.58 8.79 8.72
N PHE A 112 -14.87 9.36 9.70
CA PHE A 112 -13.42 9.23 9.80
C PHE A 112 -12.97 7.77 9.96
N LYS A 113 -13.67 7.01 10.81
CA LYS A 113 -13.43 5.58 11.00
C LYS A 113 -13.68 4.78 9.74
N GLU A 114 -14.77 5.06 9.03
CA GLU A 114 -15.09 4.39 7.75
C GLU A 114 -14.06 4.70 6.66
N GLU A 115 -13.62 5.95 6.54
CA GLU A 115 -12.57 6.34 5.61
C GLU A 115 -11.24 5.65 5.94
N LEU A 116 -10.84 5.59 7.21
CA LEU A 116 -9.63 4.89 7.62
C LEU A 116 -9.71 3.39 7.32
N LEU A 117 -10.88 2.77 7.54
CA LEU A 117 -11.12 1.36 7.21
C LEU A 117 -11.11 1.09 5.71
N SER A 118 -11.54 2.06 4.90
CA SER A 118 -11.46 1.94 3.44
C SER A 118 -10.00 1.88 2.96
N VAL A 119 -9.10 2.61 3.62
CA VAL A 119 -7.66 2.58 3.33
C VAL A 119 -7.02 1.30 3.87
N LEU A 120 -7.46 0.81 5.03
CA LEU A 120 -7.01 -0.45 5.62
C LEU A 120 -7.91 -1.64 5.27
N SER A 121 -8.50 -1.65 4.08
CA SER A 121 -9.37 -2.75 3.65
C SER A 121 -8.67 -4.11 3.72
N ASP A 122 -9.44 -5.19 3.84
CA ASP A 122 -8.90 -6.56 3.88
C ASP A 122 -8.01 -6.88 2.66
N GLU A 123 -8.34 -6.32 1.50
CA GLU A 123 -7.57 -6.43 0.26
C GLU A 123 -6.20 -5.75 0.40
N ASN A 124 -6.17 -4.55 1.00
CA ASN A 124 -4.93 -3.82 1.27
C ASN A 124 -4.08 -4.52 2.35
N ILE A 125 -4.68 -5.07 3.40
CA ILE A 125 -3.95 -5.85 4.40
C ILE A 125 -3.32 -7.10 3.77
N SER A 126 -4.04 -7.79 2.87
CA SER A 126 -3.49 -8.92 2.12
C SER A 126 -2.29 -8.50 1.27
N ILE A 127 -2.35 -7.30 0.66
CA ILE A 127 -1.22 -6.71 -0.07
C ILE A 127 -0.06 -6.48 0.89
N LEU A 128 -0.24 -5.74 1.98
CA LEU A 128 0.81 -5.44 2.96
C LEU A 128 1.49 -6.71 3.51
N ASN A 129 0.75 -7.81 3.63
CA ASN A 129 1.27 -9.10 4.08
C ASN A 129 2.01 -9.89 3.00
N SER A 130 1.71 -9.66 1.72
CA SER A 130 2.34 -10.35 0.59
C SER A 130 3.71 -9.76 0.21
N PHE A 131 3.95 -8.49 0.53
CA PHE A 131 5.21 -7.79 0.22
C PHE A 131 6.12 -7.74 1.45
N ASP A 132 7.37 -8.19 1.33
CA ASP A 132 8.37 -8.20 2.43
C ASP A 132 9.04 -6.82 2.64
N GLU A 133 8.29 -5.74 2.48
CA GLU A 133 8.77 -4.36 2.63
C GLU A 133 8.38 -3.80 4.01
N GLN A 134 9.04 -4.31 5.05
CA GLN A 134 8.72 -3.99 6.46
C GLN A 134 8.75 -2.49 6.78
N ALA A 135 9.65 -1.73 6.17
CA ALA A 135 9.76 -0.29 6.41
C ALA A 135 8.48 0.47 6.01
N ILE A 136 7.82 0.06 4.92
CA ILE A 136 6.57 0.67 4.45
C ILE A 136 5.41 0.27 5.37
N ASN A 137 5.38 -1.01 5.78
CA ASN A 137 4.37 -1.49 6.72
C ASN A 137 4.45 -0.74 8.07
N ASP A 138 5.66 -0.55 8.59
CA ASP A 138 5.90 0.20 9.82
C ASP A 138 5.46 1.67 9.68
N GLU A 139 5.71 2.30 8.53
CA GLU A 139 5.32 3.69 8.26
C GLU A 139 3.80 3.88 8.14
N ILE A 140 3.11 2.97 7.42
CA ILE A 140 1.65 2.96 7.35
C ILE A 140 1.05 2.88 8.75
N ILE A 141 1.60 2.02 9.61
CA ILE A 141 1.13 1.85 10.99
C ILE A 141 1.37 3.11 11.81
N MET A 142 2.54 3.73 11.72
CA MET A 142 2.81 4.98 12.42
C MET A 142 1.81 6.07 12.04
N LEU A 143 1.47 6.20 10.76
CA LEU A 143 0.45 7.12 10.28
C LEU A 143 -0.96 6.73 10.77
N CYS A 144 -1.28 5.44 10.81
CA CYS A 144 -2.53 4.97 11.39
C CYS A 144 -2.64 5.40 12.86
N LEU A 145 -1.61 5.13 13.65
CA LEU A 145 -1.58 5.43 15.09
C LEU A 145 -1.75 6.93 15.35
N GLN A 146 -1.10 7.78 14.55
CA GLN A 146 -1.26 9.24 14.62
C GLN A 146 -2.67 9.73 14.27
N ASN A 147 -3.37 9.02 13.38
CA ASN A 147 -4.75 9.37 13.02
C ASN A 147 -5.76 8.83 14.05
N ILE A 148 -5.49 7.64 14.58
CA ILE A 148 -6.36 6.95 15.56
C ILE A 148 -6.36 7.69 16.90
N SER A 149 -5.30 8.40 17.28
CA SER A 149 -5.28 9.23 18.51
C SER A 149 -6.41 10.26 18.58
N LYS A 150 -6.99 10.67 17.44
CA LYS A 150 -8.15 11.59 17.36
C LYS A 150 -9.50 10.91 17.64
N LEU A 151 -9.53 9.57 17.64
CA LEU A 151 -10.73 8.76 17.90
C LEU A 151 -10.91 8.51 19.41
N CYS A 152 -12.09 8.02 19.81
CA CYS A 152 -12.33 7.65 21.21
C CYS A 152 -11.56 6.38 21.60
N PHE A 153 -11.24 6.21 22.89
CA PHE A 153 -10.48 5.06 23.40
C PHE A 153 -10.99 3.69 22.94
N LYS A 154 -12.31 3.51 22.86
CA LYS A 154 -12.93 2.26 22.37
C LYS A 154 -12.54 1.97 20.93
N ASP A 155 -12.58 2.98 20.07
CA ASP A 155 -12.21 2.84 18.66
C ASP A 155 -10.69 2.70 18.49
N GLN A 156 -9.91 3.40 19.31
CA GLN A 156 -8.45 3.25 19.33
C GLN A 156 -8.03 1.82 19.61
N HIS A 157 -8.59 1.22 20.66
CA HIS A 157 -8.32 -0.17 21.02
C HIS A 157 -8.70 -1.14 19.89
N TRP A 158 -9.87 -0.92 19.29
CA TRP A 158 -10.34 -1.77 18.18
C TRP A 158 -9.41 -1.71 16.96
N PHE A 159 -8.93 -0.52 16.58
CA PHE A 159 -8.01 -0.40 15.45
C PHE A 159 -6.65 -1.04 15.73
N LEU A 160 -6.16 -1.02 16.97
CA LEU A 160 -4.89 -1.69 17.30
C LEU A 160 -5.01 -3.20 17.17
N GLU A 161 -6.11 -3.79 17.62
CA GLU A 161 -6.40 -5.20 17.37
C GLU A 161 -6.54 -5.50 15.87
N TYR A 162 -7.13 -4.58 15.12
CA TYR A 162 -7.26 -4.71 13.66
C TYR A 162 -5.90 -4.67 12.95
N LEU A 163 -4.98 -3.81 13.39
CA LEU A 163 -3.62 -3.69 12.84
C LEU A 163 -2.73 -4.90 13.13
N ASN A 164 -3.02 -5.69 14.18
CA ASN A 164 -2.33 -6.99 14.41
C ASN A 164 -2.53 -8.00 13.28
N ARG A 165 -3.49 -7.78 12.37
CA ARG A 165 -3.68 -8.60 11.17
C ARG A 165 -2.62 -8.35 10.09
N ILE A 166 -1.87 -7.25 10.21
CA ILE A 166 -0.71 -6.96 9.38
C ILE A 166 0.47 -7.75 9.96
N ASN A 167 1.11 -8.58 9.15
CA ASN A 167 2.22 -9.45 9.54
C ASN A 167 3.47 -8.61 9.78
N LEU A 168 3.61 -8.14 11.01
CA LEU A 168 4.74 -7.31 11.43
C LEU A 168 5.82 -8.19 12.02
N LYS A 169 7.02 -8.15 11.43
CA LYS A 169 8.21 -8.71 12.08
C LYS A 169 8.57 -7.95 13.36
N ASN A 170 8.10 -6.71 13.52
CA ASN A 170 8.39 -5.84 14.66
C ASN A 170 7.15 -5.61 15.56
N THR A 171 6.70 -6.66 16.25
CA THR A 171 5.55 -6.62 17.17
C THR A 171 5.72 -5.63 18.33
N LYS A 172 6.97 -5.28 18.66
CA LYS A 172 7.32 -4.38 19.77
C LYS A 172 6.73 -2.97 19.63
N LEU A 173 6.50 -2.50 18.39
CA LEU A 173 5.97 -1.16 18.13
C LEU A 173 4.48 -1.09 18.52
N LEU A 174 3.67 -2.04 18.08
CA LEU A 174 2.27 -2.13 18.48
C LEU A 174 2.12 -2.40 19.98
N ASP A 175 2.96 -3.27 20.55
CA ASP A 175 2.96 -3.57 21.99
C ASP A 175 3.28 -2.33 22.84
N HIS A 176 4.21 -1.49 22.40
CA HIS A 176 4.54 -0.24 23.07
C HIS A 176 3.35 0.73 23.07
N PHE A 177 2.73 0.97 21.91
CA PHE A 177 1.56 1.85 21.80
C PHE A 177 0.34 1.32 22.57
N LEU A 178 0.09 0.00 22.54
CA LEU A 178 -0.96 -0.64 23.34
C LEU A 178 -0.74 -0.41 24.84
N ASN A 179 0.51 -0.47 25.30
CA ASN A 179 0.84 -0.21 26.70
C ASN A 179 0.65 1.27 27.04
N GLU A 180 1.07 2.21 26.19
CA GLU A 180 0.84 3.65 26.42
C GLU A 180 -0.65 4.00 26.54
N LEU A 181 -1.49 3.42 25.69
CA LEU A 181 -2.95 3.63 25.75
C LEU A 181 -3.59 3.00 27.00
N LYS A 182 -3.09 1.85 27.45
CA LYS A 182 -3.48 1.27 28.74
C LYS A 182 -3.08 2.14 29.92
N TYR A 183 -1.97 2.87 29.83
CA TYR A 183 -1.59 3.85 30.84
C TYR A 183 -2.52 5.07 30.80
N GLN A 184 -2.80 5.65 29.63
CA GLN A 184 -3.68 6.81 29.49
C GLN A 184 -5.13 6.54 29.98
N SER A 185 -5.69 5.38 29.63
CA SER A 185 -7.03 4.96 30.11
C SER A 185 -7.12 4.75 31.63
N ARG A 186 -6.00 4.56 32.34
CA ARG A 186 -5.99 4.49 33.81
C ARG A 186 -6.09 5.86 34.48
N TRP A 187 -5.81 6.94 33.76
CA TRP A 187 -5.82 8.31 34.29
C TRP A 187 -7.05 9.14 33.85
N GLU A 188 -7.93 8.57 33.03
CA GLU A 188 -9.19 9.20 32.61
C GLU A 188 -10.44 8.68 33.34
N ASN A 189 -10.28 7.89 34.40
CA ASN A 189 -11.37 7.51 35.32
C ASN A 189 -11.44 8.43 36.54
#